data_AF-A2T3V1-F1
#
_entry.id   AF-A2T3V1-F1
#
_cell.length_a   1.000
_cell.length_b   1.000
_cell.length_c   1.000
_cell.angle_alpha   90.00
_cell.angle_beta   90.00
_cell.angle_gamma   90.00
#
_symmetry.space_group_name_H-M   'P 1'
#
loop_
_entity.id
_entity.type
_entity.pdbx_description
1 polymer ?
#
loop_
_entity_poly.entity_id
_entity_poly.type
_entity_poly.pdbx_seq_one_letter_code
_entity_poly.pdbx_strand_id
1 'polypeptide(L)'
;GFWSIPNILECQRVSDFLIAIAYFSIPVELLYFVSCSNVPFKWVLLQFIAFIVLCGLTHLLNAWTYYGRYTFQLMLSLTIAKFLTALVSCATAITLLTLFPMILKVKVRELFLRQNVMELDQEVGMMKIQKEASWHVRMLTQEIRKSLDKHTILYTTLVELSKTLDLHNCAVWMPNEKRGEMNLTHELKTSSSQQYRRSIPINDPDVLEIRESERVMILRPDSALGSASSVESSESGAVAAIRMPMLRVSNFKGGTPQLVDTHYAILVLVLPVADSGGWSHHELEIVEVVADQVAVALSHAAVLEESQLMREKLAEQNRALQQAKKNAMMASQARHSFQKVMSHGMRRPMHTILGLLSMFQDNLSFKQSIIVDTMEKTSYVICTLINDVMEMSVKDN
;
A
#
# COMPACT_ATOMS: atom_id res chain seq x y z
N GLY A 1 -18.11 -85.45 15.12
CA GLY A 1 -17.65 -84.24 14.41
C GLY A 1 -17.34 -83.17 15.43
N PHE A 2 -16.47 -82.21 15.09
CA PHE A 2 -16.00 -81.15 15.99
C PHE A 2 -17.15 -80.31 16.61
N TRP A 3 -18.28 -80.25 15.92
CA TRP A 3 -19.50 -79.51 16.29
C TRP A 3 -20.50 -80.36 17.07
N SER A 4 -20.18 -80.68 18.31
CA SER A 4 -21.17 -81.19 19.27
C SER A 4 -21.77 -80.01 20.07
N ILE A 5 -23.03 -80.14 20.52
CA ILE A 5 -23.70 -79.14 21.38
C ILE A 5 -22.81 -78.68 22.55
N PRO A 6 -22.13 -79.57 23.32
CA PRO A 6 -21.25 -79.12 24.40
C PRO A 6 -20.04 -78.33 23.90
N ASN A 7 -19.42 -78.73 22.78
CA ASN A 7 -18.28 -78.00 22.21
C ASN A 7 -18.68 -76.61 21.70
N ILE A 8 -19.90 -76.47 21.16
CA ILE A 8 -20.44 -75.19 20.71
C ILE A 8 -20.66 -74.24 21.90
N LEU A 9 -21.26 -74.75 22.99
CA LEU A 9 -21.49 -73.95 24.20
C LEU A 9 -20.18 -73.51 24.87
N GLU A 10 -19.18 -74.40 24.93
CA GLU A 10 -17.84 -74.07 25.41
C GLU A 10 -17.16 -73.01 24.53
N CYS A 11 -17.27 -73.12 23.21
CA CYS A 11 -16.75 -72.13 22.26
C CYS A 11 -17.44 -70.77 22.39
N GLN A 12 -18.77 -70.75 22.53
CA GLN A 12 -19.55 -69.52 22.77
C GLN A 12 -19.14 -68.85 24.08
N ARG A 13 -18.96 -69.63 25.16
CA ARG A 13 -18.52 -69.11 26.45
C ARG A 13 -17.14 -68.44 26.37
N VAL A 14 -16.17 -69.12 25.77
CA VAL A 14 -14.81 -68.57 25.60
C VAL A 14 -14.86 -67.30 24.74
N SER A 15 -15.67 -67.29 23.70
CA SER A 15 -15.83 -66.12 22.81
C SER A 15 -16.45 -64.93 23.55
N ASP A 16 -17.54 -65.12 24.28
CA ASP A 16 -18.18 -64.04 25.07
C ASP A 16 -17.23 -63.46 26.13
N PHE A 17 -16.41 -64.31 26.76
CA PHE A 17 -15.41 -63.88 27.73
C PHE A 17 -14.28 -63.05 27.09
N LEU A 18 -13.76 -63.49 25.94
CA LEU A 18 -12.72 -62.76 25.20
C LEU A 18 -13.25 -61.42 24.66
N ILE A 19 -14.49 -61.38 24.16
CA ILE A 19 -15.15 -60.14 23.72
C ILE A 19 -15.29 -59.18 24.90
N ALA A 20 -15.72 -59.67 26.07
CA ALA A 20 -15.82 -58.84 27.26
C ALA A 20 -14.48 -58.21 27.65
N ILE A 21 -13.38 -58.99 27.66
CA ILE A 21 -12.03 -58.47 27.95
C ILE A 21 -11.65 -57.35 26.98
N ALA A 22 -11.85 -57.57 25.67
CA ALA A 22 -11.55 -56.56 24.66
C ALA A 22 -12.39 -55.29 24.86
N TYR A 23 -13.68 -55.43 25.19
CA TYR A 23 -14.60 -54.31 25.43
C TYR A 23 -14.35 -53.56 26.75
N PHE A 24 -13.57 -54.12 27.69
CA PHE A 24 -13.07 -53.34 28.83
C PHE A 24 -11.69 -52.72 28.58
N SER A 25 -10.86 -53.33 27.74
CA SER A 25 -9.52 -52.82 27.41
C SER A 25 -9.55 -51.58 26.51
N ILE A 26 -10.31 -51.61 25.40
CA ILE A 26 -10.39 -50.51 24.42
C ILE A 26 -10.86 -49.18 25.08
N PRO A 27 -11.89 -49.17 25.94
CA PRO A 27 -12.29 -47.98 26.67
C PRO A 27 -11.21 -47.35 27.54
N VAL A 28 -10.34 -48.14 28.17
CA VAL A 28 -9.25 -47.62 29.02
C VAL A 28 -8.24 -46.85 28.18
N GLU A 29 -7.88 -47.38 27.02
CA GLU A 29 -6.99 -46.70 26.06
C GLU A 29 -7.62 -45.40 25.52
N LEU A 30 -8.91 -45.44 25.14
CA LEU A 30 -9.63 -44.26 24.67
C LEU A 30 -9.78 -43.19 25.76
N LEU A 31 -10.03 -43.60 27.02
CA LEU A 31 -10.13 -42.68 28.15
C LEU A 31 -8.79 -41.98 28.41
N TYR A 32 -7.68 -42.71 28.33
CA TYR A 32 -6.33 -42.13 28.43
C TYR A 32 -6.08 -41.10 27.33
N PHE A 33 -6.41 -41.43 26.07
CA PHE A 33 -6.28 -40.51 24.94
C PHE A 33 -7.08 -39.21 25.11
N VAL A 34 -8.33 -39.30 25.60
CA VAL A 34 -9.19 -38.13 25.88
C VAL A 34 -8.64 -37.23 26.97
N SER A 35 -8.04 -37.82 28.00
CA SER A 35 -7.41 -37.07 29.11
C SER A 35 -6.15 -36.33 28.65
N CYS A 36 -5.39 -36.92 27.72
CA CYS A 36 -4.15 -36.32 27.22
C CYS A 36 -4.35 -35.35 26.04
N SER A 37 -5.47 -35.41 25.31
CA SER A 37 -5.65 -34.64 24.06
C SER A 37 -6.77 -33.59 24.14
N ASN A 38 -6.56 -32.43 23.52
CA ASN A 38 -7.59 -31.39 23.39
C ASN A 38 -8.43 -31.59 22.12
N VAL A 39 -9.11 -32.74 22.03
CA VAL A 39 -9.96 -33.07 20.87
C VAL A 39 -11.30 -32.32 20.93
N PRO A 40 -11.82 -31.87 19.78
CA PRO A 40 -13.16 -31.28 19.73
C PRO A 40 -14.21 -32.35 20.05
N PHE A 41 -15.29 -31.95 20.75
CA PHE A 41 -16.44 -32.81 21.07
C PHE A 41 -16.17 -34.00 22.01
N LYS A 42 -15.36 -33.79 23.07
CA LYS A 42 -15.04 -34.80 24.12
C LYS A 42 -16.24 -35.59 24.64
N TRP A 43 -17.41 -34.95 24.76
CA TRP A 43 -18.65 -35.57 25.24
C TRP A 43 -19.14 -36.72 24.36
N VAL A 44 -18.96 -36.65 23.04
CA VAL A 44 -19.36 -37.73 22.11
C VAL A 44 -18.45 -38.95 22.27
N LEU A 45 -17.16 -38.72 22.45
CA LEU A 45 -16.20 -39.80 22.68
C LEU A 45 -16.44 -40.51 24.02
N LEU A 46 -16.88 -39.76 25.05
CA LEU A 46 -17.33 -40.36 26.32
C LEU A 46 -18.62 -41.20 26.17
N GLN A 47 -19.57 -40.78 25.34
CA GLN A 47 -20.76 -41.60 25.03
C GLN A 47 -20.38 -42.90 24.33
N PHE A 48 -19.43 -42.85 23.39
CA PHE A 48 -18.92 -44.03 22.70
C PHE A 48 -18.19 -44.98 23.66
N ILE A 49 -17.37 -44.45 24.57
CA ILE A 49 -16.73 -45.22 25.65
C ILE A 49 -17.79 -45.92 26.52
N ALA A 50 -18.81 -45.20 26.96
CA ALA A 50 -19.89 -45.76 27.78
C ALA A 50 -20.67 -46.87 27.05
N PHE A 51 -20.90 -46.71 25.74
CA PHE A 51 -21.55 -47.72 24.91
C PHE A 51 -20.73 -49.03 24.84
N ILE A 52 -19.42 -48.95 24.58
CA ILE A 52 -18.55 -50.14 24.50
C ILE A 52 -18.50 -50.88 25.84
N VAL A 53 -18.37 -50.16 26.95
CA VAL A 53 -18.34 -50.75 28.30
C VAL A 53 -19.64 -51.49 28.61
N LEU A 54 -20.79 -50.88 28.31
CA LEU A 54 -22.10 -51.51 28.55
C LEU A 54 -22.30 -52.75 27.66
N CYS A 55 -21.88 -52.71 26.40
CA CYS A 55 -21.82 -53.89 25.54
C CYS A 55 -20.94 -55.00 26.14
N GLY A 56 -19.75 -54.64 26.66
CA GLY A 56 -18.82 -55.59 27.31
C GLY A 56 -19.44 -56.25 28.53
N LEU A 57 -20.17 -55.48 29.33
CA LEU A 57 -20.91 -55.99 30.48
C LEU A 57 -21.97 -57.02 30.07
N THR A 58 -22.67 -56.84 28.94
CA THR A 58 -23.65 -57.84 28.48
C THR A 58 -23.01 -59.16 28.07
N HIS A 59 -21.84 -59.14 27.41
CA HIS A 59 -21.09 -60.35 27.06
C HIS A 59 -20.52 -61.04 28.30
N LEU A 60 -20.02 -60.28 29.28
CA LEU A 60 -19.54 -60.84 30.54
C LEU A 60 -20.65 -61.56 31.32
N LEU A 61 -21.84 -60.94 31.41
CA LEU A 61 -23.00 -61.52 32.08
C LEU A 61 -23.55 -62.75 31.32
N ASN A 62 -23.52 -62.74 29.98
CA ASN A 62 -23.83 -63.93 29.17
C ASN A 62 -22.82 -65.07 29.45
N ALA A 63 -21.52 -64.79 29.45
CA ALA A 63 -20.47 -65.77 29.76
C ALA A 63 -20.68 -66.41 31.15
N TRP A 64 -21.05 -65.60 32.15
CA TRP A 64 -21.35 -66.06 33.51
C TRP A 64 -22.60 -66.94 33.59
N THR A 65 -23.57 -66.72 32.69
CA THR A 65 -24.81 -67.50 32.63
C THR A 65 -24.55 -68.97 32.27
N TYR A 66 -23.45 -69.29 31.59
CA TYR A 66 -23.06 -70.68 31.30
C TYR A 66 -22.53 -71.45 32.53
N TYR A 67 -22.09 -70.77 33.60
CA TYR A 67 -21.51 -71.41 34.80
C TYR A 67 -22.52 -71.75 35.90
N GLY A 68 -23.68 -71.10 35.95
CA GLY A 68 -24.63 -71.21 37.07
C GLY A 68 -26.07 -71.47 36.63
N ARG A 69 -26.91 -71.97 37.55
CA ARG A 69 -28.37 -72.01 37.34
C ARG A 69 -28.89 -70.58 37.18
N TYR A 70 -29.79 -70.36 36.21
CA TYR A 70 -30.46 -69.08 36.00
C TYR A 70 -31.08 -68.57 37.32
N THR A 71 -30.39 -67.63 37.95
CA THR A 71 -30.83 -66.97 39.18
C THR A 71 -31.54 -65.68 38.80
N PHE A 72 -32.65 -65.36 39.47
CA PHE A 72 -33.44 -64.15 39.19
C PHE A 72 -32.57 -62.88 39.14
N GLN A 73 -31.59 -62.74 40.04
CA GLN A 73 -30.66 -61.60 40.08
C GLN A 73 -29.81 -61.47 38.81
N LEU A 74 -29.36 -62.58 38.22
CA LEU A 74 -28.54 -62.58 37.00
C LEU A 74 -29.39 -62.24 35.76
N MET A 75 -30.62 -62.77 35.69
CA MET A 75 -31.55 -62.40 34.61
C MET A 75 -31.95 -60.91 34.69
N LEU A 76 -32.16 -60.39 35.91
CA LEU A 76 -32.46 -58.98 36.12
C LEU A 76 -31.28 -58.09 35.73
N SER A 77 -30.05 -58.40 36.16
CA SER A 77 -28.86 -57.61 35.82
C SER A 77 -28.58 -57.61 34.32
N LEU A 78 -28.73 -58.75 33.65
CA LEU A 78 -28.60 -58.86 32.19
C LEU A 78 -29.67 -58.01 31.46
N THR A 79 -30.91 -58.01 31.96
CA THR A 79 -32.00 -57.22 31.37
C THR A 79 -31.74 -55.72 31.52
N ILE A 80 -31.29 -55.28 32.70
CA ILE A 80 -30.93 -53.88 32.96
C ILE A 80 -29.75 -53.46 32.07
N ALA A 81 -28.70 -54.29 31.98
CA ALA A 81 -27.54 -54.00 31.15
C ALA A 81 -27.93 -53.86 29.66
N LYS A 82 -28.80 -54.74 29.14
CA LYS A 82 -29.33 -54.65 27.77
C LYS A 82 -30.14 -53.37 27.54
N PHE A 83 -30.99 -52.99 28.50
CA PHE A 83 -31.79 -51.77 28.41
C PHE A 83 -30.91 -50.51 28.39
N LEU A 84 -29.94 -50.42 29.31
CA LEU A 84 -28.99 -49.30 29.35
C LEU A 84 -28.14 -49.22 28.08
N THR A 85 -27.69 -50.37 27.56
CA THR A 85 -26.95 -50.44 26.29
C THR A 85 -27.79 -49.90 25.14
N ALA A 86 -29.06 -50.28 25.06
CA ALA A 86 -29.97 -49.79 24.02
C ALA A 86 -30.20 -48.27 24.11
N LEU A 87 -30.35 -47.74 25.34
CA LEU A 87 -30.54 -46.31 25.56
C LEU A 87 -29.31 -45.48 25.16
N VAL A 88 -28.12 -45.90 25.60
CA VAL A 88 -26.86 -45.21 25.27
C VAL A 88 -26.56 -45.32 23.76
N SER A 89 -26.87 -46.46 23.14
CA SER A 89 -26.76 -46.65 21.68
C SER A 89 -27.63 -45.67 20.90
N CYS A 90 -28.90 -45.53 21.29
CA CYS A 90 -29.82 -44.58 20.66
C CYS A 90 -29.36 -43.12 20.82
N ALA A 91 -28.92 -42.76 22.03
CA ALA A 91 -28.37 -41.43 22.29
C ALA A 91 -27.13 -41.14 21.41
N THR A 92 -26.22 -42.12 21.30
CA THR A 92 -25.01 -42.01 20.47
C THR A 92 -25.33 -41.86 18.98
N ALA A 93 -26.37 -42.56 18.49
CA ALA A 93 -26.81 -42.44 17.10
C ALA A 93 -27.34 -41.03 16.76
N ILE A 94 -28.12 -40.43 17.68
CA ILE A 94 -28.66 -39.07 17.50
C ILE A 94 -27.53 -38.03 17.53
N THR A 95 -26.59 -38.14 18.47
CA THR A 95 -25.48 -37.19 18.57
C THR A 95 -24.59 -37.24 17.33
N LEU A 96 -24.32 -38.43 16.78
CA LEU A 96 -23.52 -38.59 15.56
C LEU A 96 -24.13 -37.88 14.35
N LEU A 97 -25.47 -37.93 14.18
CA LEU A 97 -26.18 -37.26 13.08
C LEU A 97 -26.01 -35.74 13.12
N THR A 98 -25.96 -35.15 14.33
CA THR A 98 -25.76 -33.70 14.48
C THR A 98 -24.31 -33.26 14.35
N LEU A 99 -23.36 -34.16 14.62
CA LEU A 99 -21.93 -33.88 14.57
C LEU A 99 -21.38 -33.83 13.14
N PHE A 100 -21.85 -34.72 12.28
CA PHE A 100 -21.41 -34.83 10.88
C PHE A 100 -21.43 -33.49 10.12
N PRO A 101 -22.52 -32.69 10.13
CA PRO A 101 -22.55 -31.40 9.44
C PRO A 101 -21.63 -30.33 10.09
N MET A 102 -21.35 -30.39 11.40
CA MET A 102 -20.41 -29.45 12.04
C MET A 102 -18.97 -29.68 11.62
N ILE A 103 -18.53 -30.95 11.57
CA ILE A 103 -17.17 -31.31 11.16
C ILE A 103 -16.90 -30.87 9.71
N LEU A 104 -17.88 -31.07 8.82
CA LEU A 104 -17.80 -30.61 7.43
C LEU A 104 -17.70 -29.07 7.33
N LYS A 105 -18.46 -28.32 8.13
CA LYS A 105 -18.40 -26.85 8.15
C LYS A 105 -17.03 -26.32 8.58
N VAL A 106 -16.38 -26.95 9.55
CA VAL A 106 -15.04 -26.54 10.02
C VAL A 106 -14.00 -26.77 8.93
N LYS A 107 -14.00 -27.94 8.27
CA LYS A 107 -13.09 -28.24 7.15
C LYS A 107 -13.27 -27.28 5.97
N VAL A 108 -14.52 -26.95 5.62
CA VAL A 108 -14.81 -25.99 4.54
C VAL A 108 -14.34 -24.57 4.93
N ARG A 109 -14.52 -24.16 6.19
CA ARG A 109 -14.03 -22.86 6.67
C ARG A 109 -12.51 -22.78 6.63
N GLU A 110 -11.81 -23.85 7.02
CA GLU A 110 -10.35 -23.95 6.98
C GLU A 110 -9.83 -23.82 5.53
N LEU A 111 -10.44 -24.54 4.60
CA LEU A 111 -10.11 -24.46 3.17
C LEU A 111 -10.29 -23.03 2.62
N PHE A 112 -11.41 -22.39 2.95
CA PHE A 112 -11.68 -21.00 2.55
C PHE A 112 -10.66 -20.01 3.13
N LEU A 113 -10.30 -20.15 4.42
CA LEU A 113 -9.26 -19.31 5.02
C LEU A 113 -7.91 -19.49 4.32
N ARG A 114 -7.54 -20.74 4.02
CA ARG A 114 -6.27 -21.05 3.36
C ARG A 114 -6.21 -20.47 1.96
N GLN A 115 -7.30 -20.51 1.21
CA GLN A 115 -7.40 -19.89 -0.11
C GLN A 115 -7.23 -18.37 -0.03
N ASN A 116 -7.94 -17.69 0.88
CA ASN A 116 -7.81 -16.24 1.06
C ASN A 116 -6.39 -15.82 1.46
N VAL A 117 -5.70 -16.61 2.28
CA VAL A 117 -4.31 -16.34 2.66
C VAL A 117 -3.37 -16.45 1.45
N MET A 118 -3.57 -17.42 0.56
CA MET A 118 -2.77 -17.54 -0.66
C MET A 118 -3.05 -16.40 -1.65
N GLU A 119 -4.32 -16.02 -1.83
CA GLU A 119 -4.70 -14.89 -2.68
C GLU A 119 -4.06 -13.58 -2.18
N LEU A 120 -4.10 -13.36 -0.86
CA LEU A 120 -3.48 -12.19 -0.24
C LEU A 120 -1.94 -12.20 -0.37
N ASP A 121 -1.30 -13.36 -0.22
CA ASP A 121 0.16 -13.49 -0.40
C ASP A 121 0.58 -13.21 -1.85
N GLN A 122 -0.23 -13.66 -2.82
CA GLN A 122 -0.02 -13.36 -4.24
C GLN A 122 -0.17 -11.86 -4.53
N GLU A 123 -1.19 -11.19 -3.98
CA GLU A 123 -1.39 -9.75 -4.15
C GLU A 123 -0.24 -8.93 -3.52
N VAL A 124 0.19 -9.30 -2.31
CA VAL A 124 1.33 -8.66 -1.64
C VAL A 124 2.63 -8.88 -2.42
N GLY A 125 2.85 -10.09 -2.96
CA GLY A 125 3.98 -10.40 -3.83
C GLY A 125 4.02 -9.55 -5.09
N MET A 126 2.88 -9.40 -5.77
CA MET A 126 2.74 -8.53 -6.96
C MET A 126 3.04 -7.06 -6.62
N MET A 127 2.52 -6.56 -5.49
CA MET A 127 2.77 -5.19 -5.05
C MET A 127 4.25 -4.95 -4.71
N LYS A 128 4.92 -5.94 -4.12
CA LYS A 128 6.36 -5.87 -3.79
C LYS A 128 7.21 -5.81 -5.06
N ILE A 129 6.95 -6.68 -6.04
CA ILE A 129 7.64 -6.67 -7.34
C ILE A 129 7.43 -5.33 -8.06
N GLN A 130 6.19 -4.82 -8.08
CA GLN A 130 5.89 -3.51 -8.69
C GLN A 130 6.65 -2.36 -8.01
N LYS A 131 6.75 -2.40 -6.67
CA LYS A 131 7.48 -1.39 -5.89
C LYS A 131 8.99 -1.45 -6.12
N GLU A 132 9.57 -2.66 -6.17
CA GLU A 132 10.99 -2.87 -6.47
C GLU A 132 11.32 -2.43 -7.90
N ALA A 133 10.52 -2.83 -8.90
CA ALA A 133 10.69 -2.38 -10.28
C ALA A 133 10.60 -0.84 -10.40
N SER A 134 9.62 -0.22 -9.74
CA SER A 134 9.49 1.25 -9.70
C SER A 134 10.67 1.92 -9.02
N TRP A 135 11.25 1.29 -8.00
CA TRP A 135 12.43 1.79 -7.30
C TRP A 135 13.68 1.72 -8.17
N HIS A 136 13.91 0.59 -8.86
CA HIS A 136 15.01 0.44 -9.81
C HIS A 136 14.93 1.44 -10.97
N VAL A 137 13.74 1.62 -11.56
CA VAL A 137 13.54 2.62 -12.61
C VAL A 137 13.84 4.02 -12.10
N ARG A 138 13.38 4.38 -10.89
CA ARG A 138 13.66 5.69 -10.26
C ARG A 138 15.15 5.90 -10.00
N MET A 139 15.84 4.88 -9.51
CA MET A 139 17.27 4.93 -9.22
C MET A 139 18.07 5.13 -10.53
N LEU A 140 17.80 4.34 -11.57
CA LEU A 140 18.41 4.52 -12.89
C LEU A 140 18.11 5.90 -13.48
N THR A 141 16.86 6.37 -13.41
CA THR A 141 16.54 7.73 -13.88
C THR A 141 17.28 8.79 -13.10
N GLN A 142 17.56 8.58 -11.81
CA GLN A 142 18.28 9.53 -10.98
C GLN A 142 19.79 9.54 -11.28
N GLU A 143 20.40 8.38 -11.56
CA GLU A 143 21.80 8.29 -11.98
C GLU A 143 22.05 8.93 -13.34
N ILE A 144 21.22 8.64 -14.35
CA ILE A 144 21.31 9.26 -15.69
C ILE A 144 21.19 10.78 -15.56
N ARG A 145 20.31 11.28 -14.68
CA ARG A 145 20.11 12.72 -14.47
C ARG A 145 21.26 13.39 -13.73
N LYS A 146 21.94 12.68 -12.83
CA LYS A 146 23.15 13.19 -12.16
C LYS A 146 24.31 13.37 -13.15
N SER A 147 24.33 12.59 -14.24
CA SER A 147 25.27 12.75 -15.35
C SER A 147 24.93 13.91 -16.31
N LEU A 148 23.78 14.58 -16.13
CA LEU A 148 23.23 15.62 -17.02
C LEU A 148 23.24 17.00 -16.34
N ASP A 149 24.21 17.25 -15.46
CA ASP A 149 24.40 18.54 -14.81
C ASP A 149 24.80 19.61 -15.84
N LYS A 150 24.05 20.73 -15.85
CA LYS A 150 24.25 21.85 -16.77
C LYS A 150 25.67 22.40 -16.72
N HIS A 151 26.25 22.48 -15.52
CA HIS A 151 27.63 22.99 -15.35
C HIS A 151 28.63 22.03 -15.99
N THR A 152 28.44 20.72 -15.81
CA THR A 152 29.29 19.70 -16.43
C THR A 152 29.22 19.75 -17.96
N ILE A 153 28.01 19.91 -18.53
CA ILE A 153 27.82 20.05 -19.99
C ILE A 153 28.55 21.29 -20.52
N LEU A 154 28.33 22.45 -19.90
CA LEU A 154 28.97 23.70 -20.30
C LEU A 154 30.48 23.64 -20.16
N TYR A 155 30.99 23.19 -19.02
CA TYR A 155 32.42 23.10 -18.76
C TYR A 155 33.12 22.15 -19.74
N THR A 156 32.55 20.97 -19.98
CA THR A 156 33.11 20.00 -20.95
C THR A 156 33.13 20.61 -22.35
N THR A 157 32.07 21.30 -22.74
CA THR A 157 31.99 22.02 -24.03
C THR A 157 33.08 23.06 -24.16
N LEU A 158 33.27 23.91 -23.14
CA LEU A 158 34.30 24.95 -23.13
C LEU A 158 35.71 24.37 -23.30
N VAL A 159 36.00 23.28 -22.58
CA VAL A 159 37.30 22.59 -22.63
C VAL A 159 37.54 21.96 -24.00
N GLU A 160 36.58 21.24 -24.56
CA GLU A 160 36.73 20.55 -25.85
C GLU A 160 36.77 21.52 -27.03
N LEU A 161 35.97 22.59 -27.01
CA LEU A 161 36.06 23.67 -28.02
C LEU A 161 37.40 24.38 -27.96
N SER A 162 37.91 24.69 -26.77
CA SER A 162 39.21 25.34 -26.64
C SER A 162 40.36 24.49 -27.16
N LYS A 163 40.34 23.17 -26.96
CA LYS A 163 41.34 22.27 -27.54
C LYS A 163 41.21 22.13 -29.05
N THR A 164 40.00 22.07 -29.56
CA THR A 164 39.72 21.81 -30.98
C THR A 164 40.06 23.01 -31.86
N LEU A 165 39.82 24.22 -31.35
CA LEU A 165 39.97 25.50 -32.08
C LEU A 165 41.14 26.34 -31.55
N ASP A 166 42.01 25.75 -30.72
CA ASP A 166 43.16 26.40 -30.05
C ASP A 166 42.83 27.78 -29.44
N LEU A 167 41.72 27.85 -28.72
CA LEU A 167 41.19 29.12 -28.22
C LEU A 167 42.02 29.69 -27.08
N HIS A 168 42.22 31.00 -27.10
CA HIS A 168 42.81 31.72 -25.98
C HIS A 168 41.88 31.71 -24.76
N ASN A 169 40.58 31.95 -24.95
CA ASN A 169 39.56 31.85 -23.90
C ASN A 169 38.19 31.49 -24.50
N CYS A 170 37.31 30.97 -23.65
CA CYS A 170 35.92 30.68 -24.01
C CYS A 170 35.00 30.91 -22.81
N ALA A 171 33.86 31.55 -23.04
CA ALA A 171 32.97 32.06 -22.01
C ALA A 171 31.49 31.89 -22.37
N VAL A 172 30.65 31.69 -21.35
CA VAL A 172 29.19 31.59 -21.48
C VAL A 172 28.51 32.66 -20.66
N TRP A 173 27.69 33.46 -21.34
CA TRP A 173 26.91 34.55 -20.79
C TRP A 173 25.44 34.17 -20.73
N MET A 174 24.79 34.43 -19.60
CA MET A 174 23.37 34.12 -19.41
C MET A 174 22.63 35.33 -18.83
N PRO A 175 21.37 35.57 -19.22
CA PRO A 175 20.57 36.66 -18.67
C PRO A 175 20.26 36.43 -17.18
N ASN A 176 20.27 37.52 -16.41
CA ASN A 176 19.85 37.53 -15.02
C ASN A 176 18.35 37.22 -14.88
N GLU A 177 17.87 36.88 -13.66
CA GLU A 177 16.46 36.59 -13.37
C GLU A 177 15.51 37.72 -13.81
N LYS A 178 15.95 38.98 -13.69
CA LYS A 178 15.20 40.17 -14.12
C LYS A 178 15.34 40.50 -15.61
N ARG A 179 16.14 39.74 -16.35
CA ARG A 179 16.43 39.90 -17.79
C ARG A 179 16.91 41.30 -18.23
N GLY A 180 17.48 42.09 -17.31
CA GLY A 180 18.04 43.40 -17.64
C GLY A 180 19.51 43.35 -18.08
N GLU A 181 20.25 42.32 -17.66
CA GLU A 181 21.69 42.21 -17.83
C GLU A 181 22.08 40.76 -18.16
N MET A 182 23.14 40.60 -18.95
CA MET A 182 23.86 39.37 -19.24
C MET A 182 25.02 39.23 -18.27
N ASN A 183 25.07 38.11 -17.55
CA ASN A 183 26.12 37.81 -16.59
C ASN A 183 27.04 36.73 -17.13
N LEU A 184 28.34 36.89 -16.92
CA LEU A 184 29.31 35.82 -17.15
C LEU A 184 29.07 34.70 -16.13
N THR A 185 28.78 33.49 -16.62
CA THR A 185 28.45 32.33 -15.76
C THR A 185 29.53 31.27 -15.76
N HIS A 186 30.13 31.00 -16.92
CA HIS A 186 31.17 29.99 -17.09
C HIS A 186 32.28 30.57 -17.95
N GLU A 187 33.52 30.30 -17.59
CA GLU A 187 34.72 30.76 -18.28
C GLU A 187 35.81 29.70 -18.13
N LEU A 188 36.59 29.47 -19.19
CA LEU A 188 37.64 28.47 -19.19
C LEU A 188 38.87 28.92 -18.38
N LYS A 189 39.39 30.13 -18.63
CA LYS A 189 40.51 30.71 -17.89
C LYS A 189 40.00 31.76 -16.91
N THR A 190 39.82 31.38 -15.65
CA THR A 190 39.41 32.33 -14.61
C THR A 190 40.57 33.28 -14.26
N SER A 191 40.46 34.57 -14.56
CA SER A 191 41.43 35.57 -14.09
C SER A 191 41.39 35.69 -12.56
N SER A 192 42.54 35.54 -11.91
CA SER A 192 42.72 35.66 -10.45
C SER A 192 42.47 37.07 -9.89
N SER A 193 42.29 38.09 -10.75
CA SER A 193 42.19 39.50 -10.40
C SER A 193 40.78 40.11 -10.48
N GLN A 194 39.73 39.36 -10.87
CA GLN A 194 38.37 39.91 -10.98
C GLN A 194 37.31 39.01 -10.37
N GLN A 195 37.14 39.16 -9.06
CA GLN A 195 36.06 38.57 -8.27
C GLN A 195 34.71 39.32 -8.43
N TYR A 196 34.63 40.29 -9.34
CA TYR A 196 33.42 41.05 -9.65
C TYR A 196 32.71 40.40 -10.85
N ARG A 197 31.45 39.99 -10.66
CA ARG A 197 30.56 39.53 -11.73
C ARG A 197 30.55 40.59 -12.84
N ARG A 198 31.16 40.29 -14.00
CA ARG A 198 31.00 41.13 -15.19
C ARG A 198 29.56 40.99 -15.64
N SER A 199 28.83 42.10 -15.68
CA SER A 199 27.49 42.18 -16.24
C SER A 199 27.45 43.20 -17.38
N ILE A 200 26.71 42.86 -18.43
CA ILE A 200 26.54 43.69 -19.62
C ILE A 200 25.05 43.94 -19.81
N PRO A 201 24.60 45.17 -20.06
CA PRO A 201 23.18 45.44 -20.32
C PRO A 201 22.65 44.62 -21.50
N ILE A 202 21.42 44.09 -21.41
CA ILE A 202 20.83 43.30 -22.51
C ILE A 202 20.55 44.16 -23.77
N ASN A 203 20.54 45.48 -23.61
CA ASN A 203 20.36 46.47 -24.67
C ASN A 203 21.68 46.86 -25.36
N ASP A 204 22.80 46.24 -24.97
CA ASP A 204 24.07 46.41 -25.67
C ASP A 204 23.90 46.02 -27.16
N PRO A 205 24.43 46.81 -28.11
CA PRO A 205 24.22 46.58 -29.53
C PRO A 205 24.68 45.20 -29.98
N ASP A 206 25.80 44.70 -29.46
CA ASP A 206 26.34 43.41 -29.85
C ASP A 206 25.45 42.27 -29.30
N VAL A 207 24.93 42.42 -28.06
CA VAL A 207 23.99 41.46 -27.46
C VAL A 207 22.66 41.39 -28.24
N LEU A 208 22.14 42.54 -28.66
CA LEU A 208 20.91 42.62 -29.45
C LEU A 208 21.08 41.97 -30.83
N GLU A 209 22.20 42.22 -31.50
CA GLU A 209 22.49 41.65 -32.81
C GLU A 209 22.66 40.12 -32.73
N ILE A 210 23.38 39.62 -31.73
CA ILE A 210 23.51 38.16 -31.47
C ILE A 210 22.15 37.54 -31.14
N ARG A 211 21.27 38.26 -30.44
CA ARG A 211 19.95 37.73 -30.07
C ARG A 211 19.09 37.46 -31.30
N GLU A 212 19.16 38.31 -32.32
CA GLU A 212 18.38 38.17 -33.56
C GLU A 212 19.06 37.25 -34.59
N SER A 213 20.37 37.02 -34.47
CA SER A 213 21.13 36.13 -35.37
C SER A 213 21.01 34.65 -34.98
N GLU A 214 20.92 33.77 -35.98
CA GLU A 214 21.04 32.31 -35.84
C GLU A 214 22.45 31.78 -36.15
N ARG A 215 23.34 32.65 -36.66
CA ARG A 215 24.71 32.29 -37.07
C ARG A 215 25.75 32.86 -36.13
N VAL A 216 26.96 32.33 -36.20
CA VAL A 216 28.12 32.90 -35.50
C VAL A 216 28.37 34.31 -35.99
N MET A 217 28.53 35.24 -35.05
CA MET A 217 28.91 36.61 -35.31
C MET A 217 30.35 36.88 -34.88
N ILE A 218 31.09 37.58 -35.72
CA ILE A 218 32.41 38.08 -35.38
C ILE A 218 32.23 39.45 -34.73
N LEU A 219 32.66 39.58 -33.49
CA LEU A 219 32.53 40.81 -32.72
C LEU A 219 33.61 41.81 -33.09
N ARG A 220 33.27 43.10 -32.99
CA ARG A 220 34.22 44.17 -33.18
C ARG A 220 35.25 44.18 -32.03
N PRO A 221 36.49 44.64 -32.27
CA PRO A 221 37.53 44.68 -31.23
C PRO A 221 37.16 45.53 -29.99
N ASP A 222 36.26 46.51 -30.15
CA ASP A 222 35.74 47.38 -29.10
C ASP A 222 34.49 46.83 -28.39
N SER A 223 34.05 45.61 -28.75
CA SER A 223 32.88 44.97 -28.14
C SER A 223 33.04 44.84 -26.63
N ALA A 224 32.04 45.30 -25.89
CA ALA A 224 31.98 45.12 -24.44
C ALA A 224 31.96 43.63 -24.06
N LEU A 225 31.26 42.81 -24.85
CA LEU A 225 31.15 41.36 -24.66
C LEU A 225 32.47 40.63 -24.94
N GLY A 226 33.16 41.03 -26.03
CA GLY A 226 34.48 40.48 -26.35
C GLY A 226 35.53 40.89 -25.32
N SER A 227 35.60 42.17 -24.97
CA SER A 227 36.52 42.70 -23.96
C SER A 227 36.28 42.05 -22.59
N ALA A 228 35.03 41.91 -22.18
CA ALA A 228 34.67 41.25 -20.93
C ALA A 228 34.78 39.72 -20.97
N SER A 229 35.08 39.12 -22.12
CA SER A 229 35.42 37.68 -22.22
C SER A 229 36.92 37.46 -22.46
N SER A 230 37.70 38.54 -22.58
CA SER A 230 39.16 38.48 -22.59
C SER A 230 39.74 38.55 -21.18
N VAL A 231 40.84 37.82 -20.97
CA VAL A 231 41.58 37.76 -19.70
C VAL A 231 42.47 39.00 -19.54
N GLU A 232 43.11 39.45 -20.63
CA GLU A 232 43.93 40.67 -20.74
C GLU A 232 43.74 41.34 -22.12
N SER A 233 43.50 42.65 -22.17
CA SER A 233 43.13 43.38 -23.39
C SER A 233 44.24 43.51 -24.43
N SER A 234 45.50 43.28 -24.05
CA SER A 234 46.66 43.34 -24.95
C SER A 234 46.93 42.04 -25.70
N GLU A 235 46.29 40.92 -25.32
CA GLU A 235 46.58 39.58 -25.85
C GLU A 235 45.35 38.85 -26.44
N SER A 236 44.34 39.59 -26.93
CA SER A 236 43.14 38.97 -27.52
C SER A 236 43.08 39.13 -29.04
N GLY A 237 42.88 38.01 -29.74
CA GLY A 237 42.64 37.94 -31.19
C GLY A 237 41.16 38.15 -31.54
N ALA A 238 40.76 37.69 -32.73
CA ALA A 238 39.38 37.83 -33.20
C ALA A 238 38.38 37.09 -32.29
N VAL A 239 37.25 37.73 -31.98
CA VAL A 239 36.23 37.20 -31.09
C VAL A 239 34.99 36.79 -31.88
N ALA A 240 34.50 35.58 -31.64
CA ALA A 240 33.25 35.09 -32.18
C ALA A 240 32.21 34.90 -31.07
N ALA A 241 30.94 35.11 -31.37
CA ALA A 241 29.85 34.86 -30.46
C ALA A 241 28.64 34.23 -31.16
N ILE A 242 27.95 33.34 -30.47
CA ILE A 242 26.76 32.66 -30.97
C ILE A 242 25.70 32.50 -29.89
N ARG A 243 24.44 32.65 -30.29
CA ARG A 243 23.28 32.44 -29.43
C ARG A 243 23.00 30.94 -29.27
N MET A 244 22.88 30.48 -28.04
CA MET A 244 22.43 29.14 -27.68
C MET A 244 21.02 29.20 -27.08
N PRO A 245 19.96 28.88 -27.85
CA PRO A 245 18.60 28.90 -27.33
C PRO A 245 18.36 27.79 -26.29
N MET A 246 17.69 28.14 -25.20
CA MET A 246 17.38 27.22 -24.10
C MET A 246 15.86 27.11 -23.87
N LEU A 247 15.34 25.89 -23.91
CA LEU A 247 13.94 25.61 -23.63
C LEU A 247 13.67 25.53 -22.12
N ARG A 248 12.49 26.00 -21.70
CA ARG A 248 11.90 25.77 -20.37
C ARG A 248 10.52 25.13 -20.51
N VAL A 249 10.09 24.30 -19.55
CA VAL A 249 8.79 23.60 -19.60
C VAL A 249 7.63 24.58 -19.43
N SER A 250 7.85 25.70 -18.72
CA SER A 250 6.89 26.81 -18.65
C SER A 250 6.50 27.40 -20.02
N ASN A 251 7.28 27.13 -21.07
CA ASN A 251 6.98 27.51 -22.45
C ASN A 251 5.98 26.56 -23.12
N PHE A 252 5.72 25.39 -22.54
CA PHE A 252 4.75 24.41 -23.02
C PHE A 252 3.42 24.55 -22.28
N LYS A 253 2.62 25.56 -22.63
CA LYS A 253 1.19 25.59 -22.31
C LYS A 253 0.41 25.04 -23.50
N GLY A 254 0.18 23.73 -23.50
CA GLY A 254 -0.81 23.01 -24.32
C GLY A 254 -1.31 23.70 -25.59
N GLY A 255 -0.51 23.65 -26.66
CA GLY A 255 -0.99 23.77 -28.04
C GLY A 255 -1.12 25.16 -28.65
N THR A 256 -0.96 26.26 -27.92
CA THR A 256 -0.90 27.61 -28.53
C THR A 256 0.54 28.14 -28.56
N PRO A 257 1.11 28.41 -29.74
CA PRO A 257 2.43 29.02 -29.87
C PRO A 257 2.30 30.51 -29.57
N GLN A 258 2.25 30.87 -28.29
CA GLN A 258 2.53 32.24 -27.91
C GLN A 258 4.05 32.38 -27.90
N LEU A 259 4.58 33.43 -28.54
CA LEU A 259 6.01 33.71 -28.70
C LEU A 259 6.68 33.72 -27.31
N VAL A 260 7.14 32.56 -26.84
CA VAL A 260 7.72 32.47 -25.51
C VAL A 260 9.13 33.00 -25.61
N ASP A 261 9.39 34.04 -24.83
CA ASP A 261 10.67 34.72 -24.72
C ASP A 261 11.76 33.72 -24.28
N THR A 262 12.34 33.03 -25.27
CA THR A 262 13.25 31.90 -25.08
C THR A 262 14.42 32.37 -24.24
N HIS A 263 14.68 31.70 -23.12
CA HIS A 263 15.95 31.93 -22.44
C HIS A 263 17.04 31.53 -23.43
N TYR A 264 18.06 32.36 -23.58
CA TYR A 264 19.21 32.04 -24.41
C TYR A 264 20.47 32.29 -23.60
N ALA A 265 21.52 31.57 -23.93
CA ALA A 265 22.88 31.88 -23.52
C ALA A 265 23.64 32.41 -24.72
N ILE A 266 24.73 33.14 -24.49
CA ILE A 266 25.68 33.51 -25.53
C ILE A 266 27.00 32.80 -25.24
N LEU A 267 27.47 32.02 -26.20
CA LEU A 267 28.81 31.46 -26.20
C LEU A 267 29.74 32.46 -26.86
N VAL A 268 30.85 32.81 -26.20
CA VAL A 268 31.86 33.74 -26.70
C VAL A 268 33.21 33.03 -26.75
N LEU A 269 33.86 33.10 -27.90
CA LEU A 269 35.10 32.39 -28.21
C LEU A 269 36.17 33.41 -28.62
N VAL A 270 37.35 33.31 -28.01
CA VAL A 270 38.44 34.26 -28.21
C VAL A 270 39.66 33.52 -28.76
N LEU A 271 40.10 33.90 -29.96
CA LEU A 271 41.34 33.38 -30.56
C LEU A 271 42.59 34.05 -29.95
N PRO A 272 43.76 33.38 -29.99
CA PRO A 272 45.04 33.99 -29.61
C PRO A 272 45.49 35.06 -30.61
N VAL A 273 46.26 36.06 -30.17
CA VAL A 273 46.77 37.16 -31.03
C VAL A 273 47.60 36.67 -32.22
N ALA A 274 48.30 35.54 -32.05
CA ALA A 274 49.13 34.96 -33.11
C ALA A 274 48.32 34.65 -34.38
N ASP A 275 47.00 34.42 -34.25
CA ASP A 275 46.08 34.07 -35.32
C ASP A 275 45.29 35.28 -35.84
N SER A 276 46.00 36.35 -36.21
CA SER A 276 45.43 37.59 -36.76
C SER A 276 44.67 37.42 -38.09
N GLY A 277 44.67 36.22 -38.68
CA GLY A 277 43.92 35.87 -39.90
C GLY A 277 42.40 35.80 -39.73
N GLY A 278 41.91 35.80 -38.47
CA GLY A 278 40.49 35.72 -38.17
C GLY A 278 39.92 34.32 -38.33
N TRP A 279 38.62 34.18 -38.08
CA TRP A 279 37.92 32.90 -38.11
C TRP A 279 37.77 32.35 -39.53
N SER A 280 38.19 31.10 -39.74
CA SER A 280 37.94 30.38 -41.00
C SER A 280 36.51 29.88 -41.08
N HIS A 281 36.02 29.65 -42.31
CA HIS A 281 34.66 29.13 -42.52
C HIS A 281 34.43 27.76 -41.84
N HIS A 282 35.45 26.89 -41.81
CA HIS A 282 35.33 25.57 -41.17
C HIS A 282 35.23 25.68 -39.65
N GLU A 283 35.96 26.60 -39.03
CA GLU A 283 35.87 26.83 -37.58
C GLU A 283 34.50 27.39 -37.19
N LEU A 284 33.95 28.30 -38.00
CA LEU A 284 32.60 28.84 -37.80
C LEU A 284 31.54 27.73 -37.91
N GLU A 285 31.63 26.85 -38.92
CA GLU A 285 30.73 25.69 -39.04
C GLU A 285 30.79 24.76 -37.83
N ILE A 286 32.00 24.49 -37.30
CA ILE A 286 32.17 23.68 -36.09
C ILE A 286 31.47 24.35 -34.91
N VAL A 287 31.67 25.66 -34.74
CA VAL A 287 31.05 26.42 -33.64
C VAL A 287 29.53 26.41 -33.75
N GLU A 288 28.96 26.60 -34.94
CA GLU A 288 27.50 26.55 -35.15
C GLU A 288 26.93 25.19 -34.75
N VAL A 289 27.53 24.10 -35.25
CA VAL A 289 27.08 22.74 -34.95
C VAL A 289 27.20 22.42 -33.45
N VAL A 290 28.32 22.79 -32.83
CA VAL A 290 28.52 22.54 -31.39
C VAL A 290 27.58 23.38 -30.55
N ALA A 291 27.39 24.66 -30.87
CA ALA A 291 26.47 25.54 -30.14
C ALA A 291 25.03 25.00 -30.19
N ASP A 292 24.57 24.50 -31.33
CA ASP A 292 23.26 23.87 -31.48
C ASP A 292 23.13 22.60 -30.64
N GLN A 293 24.13 21.71 -30.69
CA GLN A 293 24.10 20.48 -29.89
C GLN A 293 24.09 20.77 -28.38
N VAL A 294 24.85 21.78 -27.95
CA VAL A 294 24.92 22.21 -26.56
C VAL A 294 23.61 22.87 -26.13
N ALA A 295 23.03 23.72 -26.99
CA ALA A 295 21.71 24.32 -26.76
C ALA A 295 20.62 23.24 -26.55
N VAL A 296 20.62 22.17 -27.36
CA VAL A 296 19.73 21.02 -27.20
C VAL A 296 19.99 20.28 -25.88
N ALA A 297 21.25 19.98 -25.57
CA ALA A 297 21.62 19.28 -24.34
C ALA A 297 21.23 20.07 -23.07
N LEU A 298 21.45 21.38 -23.06
CA LEU A 298 21.06 22.28 -21.97
C LEU A 298 19.54 22.40 -21.84
N SER A 299 18.83 22.42 -22.95
CA SER A 299 17.36 22.39 -22.99
C SER A 299 16.82 21.11 -22.36
N HIS A 300 17.38 19.95 -22.71
CA HIS A 300 17.03 18.67 -22.09
C HIS A 300 17.32 18.66 -20.60
N ALA A 301 18.50 19.14 -20.17
CA ALA A 301 18.86 19.25 -18.76
C ALA A 301 17.86 20.13 -17.99
N ALA A 302 17.49 21.29 -18.55
CA ALA A 302 16.53 22.20 -17.93
C ALA A 302 15.12 21.60 -17.81
N VAL A 303 14.63 20.95 -18.87
CA VAL A 303 13.32 20.27 -18.87
C VAL A 303 13.29 19.12 -17.85
N LEU A 304 14.36 18.34 -17.76
CA LEU A 304 14.48 17.25 -16.81
C LEU A 304 14.46 17.73 -15.36
N GLU A 305 15.22 18.79 -15.05
CA GLU A 305 15.25 19.41 -13.71
C GLU A 305 13.88 19.95 -13.30
N GLU A 306 13.19 20.67 -14.19
CA GLU A 306 11.84 21.20 -13.91
C GLU A 306 10.82 20.06 -13.74
N SER A 307 10.92 19.00 -14.56
CA SER A 307 10.09 17.80 -14.42
C SER A 307 10.32 17.09 -13.08
N GLN A 308 11.55 17.04 -12.59
CA GLN A 308 11.88 16.47 -11.27
C GLN A 308 11.23 17.25 -10.15
N LEU A 309 11.43 18.56 -10.13
CA LEU A 309 10.85 19.43 -9.11
C LEU A 309 9.32 19.30 -9.10
N MET A 310 8.69 19.23 -10.28
CA MET A 310 7.26 19.02 -10.38
C MET A 310 6.82 17.65 -9.84
N ARG A 311 7.57 16.57 -10.12
CA ARG A 311 7.29 15.23 -9.60
C ARG A 311 7.43 15.17 -8.08
N GLU A 312 8.43 15.81 -7.51
CA GLU A 312 8.63 15.88 -6.05
C GLU A 312 7.48 16.63 -5.38
N LYS A 313 7.11 17.79 -5.94
CA LYS A 313 5.96 18.55 -5.46
C LYS A 313 4.66 17.74 -5.52
N LEU A 314 4.44 17.02 -6.62
CA LEU A 314 3.26 16.16 -6.78
C LEU A 314 3.27 14.98 -5.80
N ALA A 315 4.43 14.38 -5.54
CA ALA A 315 4.57 13.32 -4.55
C ALA A 315 4.22 13.81 -3.14
N GLU A 316 4.69 15.01 -2.78
CA GLU A 316 4.39 15.60 -1.48
C GLU A 316 2.90 15.97 -1.35
N GLN A 317 2.31 16.55 -2.40
CA GLN A 317 0.87 16.81 -2.43
C GLN A 317 0.04 15.52 -2.29
N ASN A 318 0.45 14.43 -2.95
CA ASN A 318 -0.23 13.13 -2.81
C ASN A 318 -0.12 12.56 -1.40
N ARG A 319 1.03 12.70 -0.73
CA ARG A 319 1.19 12.29 0.68
C ARG A 319 0.27 13.10 1.60
N ALA A 320 0.27 14.42 1.45
CA ALA A 320 -0.61 15.30 2.22
C ALA A 320 -2.09 14.96 1.98
N LEU A 321 -2.48 14.70 0.74
CA LEU A 321 -3.83 14.30 0.36
C LEU A 321 -4.22 12.94 0.96
N GLN A 322 -3.34 11.94 0.91
CA GLN A 322 -3.58 10.63 1.52
C GLN A 322 -3.74 10.74 3.04
N GLN A 323 -2.92 11.57 3.70
CA GLN A 323 -3.05 11.82 5.12
C GLN A 323 -4.37 12.51 5.47
N ALA A 324 -4.76 13.54 4.70
CA ALA A 324 -6.05 14.21 4.87
C ALA A 324 -7.23 13.25 4.68
N LYS A 325 -7.17 12.39 3.65
CA LYS A 325 -8.17 11.33 3.40
C LYS A 325 -8.25 10.37 4.59
N LYS A 326 -7.11 9.91 5.12
CA LYS A 326 -7.07 9.01 6.28
C LYS A 326 -7.69 9.67 7.51
N ASN A 327 -7.36 10.93 7.78
CA ASN A 327 -7.92 11.68 8.90
C ASN A 327 -9.45 11.85 8.77
N ALA A 328 -9.94 12.20 7.57
CA ALA A 328 -11.36 12.30 7.30
C ALA A 328 -12.08 10.95 7.49
N MET A 329 -11.46 9.85 7.04
CA MET A 329 -12.01 8.51 7.21
C MET A 329 -12.07 8.08 8.68
N MET A 330 -11.02 8.35 9.46
CA MET A 330 -11.00 8.09 10.91
C MET A 330 -12.06 8.92 11.64
N ALA A 331 -12.23 10.19 11.28
CA ALA A 331 -13.28 11.05 11.85
C ALA A 331 -14.69 10.54 11.52
N SER A 332 -14.93 10.12 10.27
CA SER A 332 -16.20 9.51 9.85
C SER A 332 -16.48 8.20 10.61
N GLN A 333 -15.48 7.33 10.74
CA GLN A 333 -15.61 6.08 11.49
C GLN A 333 -15.85 6.32 12.99
N ALA A 334 -15.18 7.29 13.59
CA ALA A 334 -15.40 7.69 14.98
C ALA A 334 -16.83 8.22 15.17
N ARG A 335 -17.31 9.07 14.25
CA ARG A 335 -18.69 9.57 14.24
C ARG A 335 -19.70 8.42 14.16
N HIS A 336 -19.51 7.47 13.26
CA HIS A 336 -20.39 6.31 13.13
C HIS A 336 -20.37 5.40 14.38
N SER A 337 -19.19 5.21 14.97
CA SER A 337 -19.03 4.42 16.19
C SER A 337 -19.72 5.08 17.38
N PHE A 338 -19.53 6.39 17.55
CA PHE A 338 -20.22 7.19 18.57
C PHE A 338 -21.74 7.11 18.39
N GLN A 339 -22.22 7.26 17.15
CA GLN A 339 -23.64 7.14 16.81
C GLN A 339 -24.21 5.77 17.22
N LYS A 340 -23.52 4.67 16.91
CA LYS A 340 -23.97 3.33 17.30
C LYS A 340 -24.07 3.17 18.82
N VAL A 341 -23.07 3.67 19.56
CA VAL A 341 -23.04 3.61 21.03
C VAL A 341 -24.18 4.46 21.62
N MET A 342 -24.36 5.69 21.14
CA MET A 342 -25.44 6.57 21.60
C MET A 342 -26.82 5.98 21.30
N SER A 343 -27.04 5.43 20.11
CA SER A 343 -28.29 4.76 19.73
C SER A 343 -28.66 3.67 20.73
N HIS A 344 -27.72 2.76 20.99
CA HIS A 344 -27.94 1.66 21.91
C HIS A 344 -28.09 2.14 23.37
N GLY A 345 -27.31 3.15 23.76
CA GLY A 345 -27.34 3.75 25.10
C GLY A 345 -28.64 4.48 25.41
N MET A 346 -29.25 5.14 24.42
CA MET A 346 -30.53 5.85 24.58
C MET A 346 -31.75 4.91 24.45
N ARG A 347 -31.66 3.85 23.65
CA ARG A 347 -32.75 2.87 23.47
C ARG A 347 -33.08 2.11 24.76
N ARG A 348 -32.06 1.73 25.54
CA ARG A 348 -32.23 0.97 26.79
C ARG A 348 -33.09 1.70 27.84
N PRO A 349 -32.77 2.93 28.28
CA PRO A 349 -33.59 3.65 29.27
C PRO A 349 -34.99 3.95 28.73
N MET A 350 -35.15 4.23 27.43
CA MET A 350 -36.47 4.42 26.82
C MET A 350 -37.36 3.19 26.95
N HIS A 351 -36.84 1.99 26.66
CA HIS A 351 -37.59 0.75 26.87
C HIS A 351 -37.89 0.48 28.36
N THR A 352 -36.97 0.84 29.26
CA THR A 352 -37.22 0.73 30.71
C THR A 352 -38.35 1.67 31.15
N ILE A 353 -38.36 2.93 30.70
CA ILE A 353 -39.42 3.90 31.01
C ILE A 353 -40.78 3.41 30.48
N LEU A 354 -40.83 2.97 29.22
CA LEU A 354 -42.06 2.41 28.62
C LEU A 354 -42.55 1.16 29.37
N GLY A 355 -41.64 0.25 29.72
CA GLY A 355 -41.98 -0.94 30.51
C GLY A 355 -42.53 -0.58 31.90
N LEU A 356 -41.90 0.35 32.61
CA LEU A 356 -42.38 0.82 33.91
C LEU A 356 -43.77 1.49 33.78
N LEU A 357 -43.97 2.37 32.80
CA LEU A 357 -45.27 3.01 32.55
C LEU A 357 -46.37 1.98 32.25
N SER A 358 -46.06 0.93 31.49
CA SER A 358 -47.02 -0.16 31.20
C SER A 358 -47.46 -0.93 32.44
N MET A 359 -46.57 -1.11 33.42
CA MET A 359 -46.90 -1.79 34.68
C MET A 359 -47.80 -0.96 35.60
N PHE A 360 -47.80 0.37 35.44
CA PHE A 360 -48.66 1.24 36.23
C PHE A 360 -50.11 1.28 35.70
N GLN A 361 -50.40 0.82 34.48
CA GLN A 361 -51.72 1.00 33.85
C GLN A 361 -52.87 0.25 34.57
N ASP A 362 -52.59 -0.78 35.37
CA ASP A 362 -53.62 -1.67 35.92
C ASP A 362 -54.31 -1.17 37.20
N ASN A 363 -53.81 -0.13 37.90
CA ASN A 363 -54.37 0.33 39.18
C ASN A 363 -54.20 1.84 39.45
N LEU A 364 -54.71 2.71 38.56
CA LEU A 364 -54.57 4.17 38.70
C LEU A 364 -55.90 4.88 38.91
N SER A 365 -55.87 5.95 39.72
CA SER A 365 -56.98 6.91 39.78
C SER A 365 -57.09 7.71 38.47
N PHE A 366 -58.27 8.26 38.18
CA PHE A 366 -58.54 9.03 36.95
C PHE A 366 -57.51 10.13 36.66
N LYS A 367 -57.06 10.85 37.69
CA LYS A 367 -56.02 11.90 37.54
C LYS A 367 -54.63 11.33 37.25
N GLN A 368 -54.28 10.17 37.81
CA GLN A 368 -52.99 9.50 37.56
C GLN A 368 -52.93 8.85 36.18
N SER A 369 -54.05 8.30 35.70
CA SER A 369 -54.17 7.72 34.35
C SER A 369 -53.87 8.73 33.25
N ILE A 370 -54.38 9.97 33.36
CA ILE A 370 -54.10 11.05 32.40
C ILE A 370 -52.60 11.43 32.39
N ILE A 371 -51.95 11.45 33.55
CA ILE A 371 -50.52 11.76 33.67
C ILE A 371 -49.67 10.65 33.02
N VAL A 372 -50.00 9.39 33.28
CA VAL A 372 -49.29 8.22 32.72
C VAL A 372 -49.46 8.15 31.20
N ASP A 373 -50.67 8.38 30.67
CA ASP A 373 -50.95 8.45 29.23
C ASP A 373 -50.15 9.57 28.54
N THR A 374 -50.03 10.74 29.20
CA THR A 374 -49.23 11.85 28.69
C THR A 374 -47.73 11.52 28.69
N MET A 375 -47.24 10.85 29.73
CA MET A 375 -45.84 10.40 29.84
C MET A 375 -45.51 9.33 28.79
N GLU A 376 -46.45 8.42 28.52
CA GLU A 376 -46.31 7.38 27.49
C GLU A 376 -46.22 7.98 26.09
N LYS A 377 -47.16 8.88 25.74
CA LYS A 377 -47.13 9.60 24.45
C LYS A 377 -45.85 10.41 24.27
N THR A 378 -45.40 11.10 25.31
CA THR A 378 -44.14 11.88 25.29
C THR A 378 -42.93 10.97 25.10
N SER A 379 -42.91 9.82 25.78
CA SER A 379 -41.84 8.82 25.64
C SER A 379 -41.82 8.23 24.22
N TYR A 380 -42.98 7.95 23.64
CA TYR A 380 -43.08 7.48 22.26
C TYR A 380 -42.52 8.50 21.26
N VAL A 381 -42.88 9.78 21.41
CA VAL A 381 -42.36 10.86 20.57
C VAL A 381 -40.84 11.00 20.69
N ILE A 382 -40.29 10.94 21.90
CA ILE A 382 -38.84 10.99 22.13
C ILE A 382 -38.15 9.80 21.46
N CYS A 383 -38.73 8.60 21.53
CA CYS A 383 -38.19 7.41 20.88
C CYS A 383 -38.13 7.57 19.36
N THR A 384 -39.22 8.06 18.75
CA THR A 384 -39.30 8.30 17.30
C THR A 384 -38.31 9.37 16.85
N LEU A 385 -38.22 10.51 17.56
CA LEU A 385 -37.26 11.56 17.24
C LEU A 385 -35.81 11.08 17.35
N ILE A 386 -35.49 10.25 18.35
CA ILE A 386 -34.17 9.62 18.46
C ILE A 386 -33.92 8.69 17.29
N ASN A 387 -34.90 7.89 16.85
CA ASN A 387 -34.71 7.02 15.69
C ASN A 387 -34.56 7.83 14.38
N ASP A 388 -35.36 8.88 14.16
CA ASP A 388 -35.35 9.68 12.95
C ASP A 388 -34.05 10.49 12.77
N VAL A 389 -33.57 11.15 13.82
CA VAL A 389 -32.27 11.86 13.80
C VAL A 389 -31.12 10.88 13.49
N MET A 390 -31.28 9.62 13.89
CA MET A 390 -30.27 8.59 13.70
C MET A 390 -30.37 7.93 12.31
N GLU A 391 -31.55 7.81 11.72
CA GLU A 391 -31.75 7.29 10.35
C GLU A 391 -31.37 8.31 9.27
N MET A 392 -31.67 9.60 9.46
CA MET A 392 -31.25 10.65 8.51
C MET A 392 -29.72 10.69 8.35
N SER A 393 -28.98 10.47 9.43
CA SER A 393 -27.51 10.41 9.41
C SER A 393 -26.93 9.14 8.75
N VAL A 394 -27.73 8.10 8.50
CA VAL A 394 -27.30 6.87 7.80
C VAL A 394 -27.43 7.01 6.28
N LYS A 395 -28.33 7.87 5.79
CA LYS A 395 -28.58 8.11 4.37
C LYS A 395 -27.59 9.06 3.67
N ASP A 396 -26.78 9.79 4.43
CA ASP A 396 -25.78 10.76 3.91
C ASP A 396 -24.37 10.17 3.72
N ASN A 397 -24.22 8.83 3.82
CA ASN A 397 -23.01 8.07 3.43
C ASN A 397 -23.34 7.16 2.24
#